data_AF-A0A2S4KR32-F1
#
_entry.id   AF-A0A2S4KR32-F1
#
_cell.length_a   1.000
_cell.length_b   1.000
_cell.length_c   1.000
_cell.angle_alpha   90.00
_cell.angle_beta   90.00
_cell.angle_gamma   90.00
#
_symmetry.space_group_name_H-M   'P 1'
#
loop_
_entity.id
_entity.type
_entity.pdbx_description
1 polymer ?
#
loop_
_entity_poly.entity_id
_entity_poly.type
_entity_poly.pdbx_seq_one_letter_code
_entity_poly.pdbx_strand_id
1 'polypeptide(L)'
;MATGLTPAQLASFHGNGYLIMPSALQPATVAGLLAETHALLAGFSLADHPLTRFSTGERSAHVGDEYFLSSGDKVRFFLEEDAFDAQGRLARDKARAVNKIGHALHALSAPFAALLDEPARGDVSP
;
A
#
# COMPACT_ATOMS: atom_id res chain seq x y z
N MET A 1 15.58 10.78 -24.40
CA MET A 1 14.16 11.11 -24.52
C MET A 1 13.41 9.85 -24.13
N ALA A 2 12.71 9.85 -22.99
CA ALA A 2 11.86 8.72 -22.62
C ALA A 2 10.81 8.51 -23.70
N THR A 3 10.77 7.32 -24.30
CA THR A 3 9.74 6.96 -25.27
C THR A 3 8.49 6.55 -24.50
N GLY A 4 7.50 7.44 -24.42
CA GLY A 4 6.21 7.16 -23.78
C GLY A 4 5.44 6.00 -24.42
N LEU A 5 4.19 5.81 -24.01
CA LEU A 5 3.34 4.68 -24.45
C LEU A 5 3.22 4.59 -25.98
N THR A 6 3.36 3.38 -26.52
CA THR A 6 3.10 3.13 -27.95
C THR A 6 1.62 3.32 -28.28
N PRO A 7 1.26 3.59 -29.55
CA PRO A 7 -0.15 3.68 -29.97
C PRO A 7 -0.97 2.42 -29.63
N ALA A 8 -0.36 1.24 -29.72
CA ALA A 8 -1.02 -0.02 -29.38
C ALA A 8 -1.29 -0.16 -27.87
N GLN A 9 -0.33 0.25 -27.03
CA GLN A 9 -0.53 0.29 -25.57
C GLN A 9 -1.60 1.30 -25.16
N LEU A 10 -1.62 2.48 -25.80
CA LEU A 10 -2.64 3.50 -25.56
C LEU A 10 -4.04 3.00 -25.96
N ALA A 11 -4.16 2.37 -27.12
CA ALA A 11 -5.42 1.76 -27.56
C ALA A 11 -5.89 0.66 -26.60
N SER A 12 -4.97 -0.18 -26.11
CA SER A 12 -5.27 -1.20 -25.09
C SER A 12 -5.76 -0.59 -23.79
N PHE A 13 -5.10 0.48 -23.32
CA PHE A 13 -5.51 1.20 -22.11
C PHE A 13 -6.92 1.78 -22.27
N HIS A 14 -7.21 2.47 -23.38
CA HIS A 14 -8.55 3.02 -23.63
C HIS A 14 -9.63 1.94 -23.79
N GLY A 15 -9.31 0.80 -24.40
CA GLY A 15 -10.26 -0.29 -24.60
C GLY A 15 -10.58 -1.07 -23.32
N ASN A 16 -9.59 -1.23 -22.44
CA ASN A 16 -9.69 -2.11 -21.27
C ASN A 16 -9.84 -1.37 -19.93
N GLY A 17 -9.49 -0.07 -19.86
CA GLY A 17 -9.41 0.70 -18.62
C GLY A 17 -8.15 0.43 -17.79
N TYR A 18 -7.23 -0.41 -18.28
CA TYR A 18 -5.94 -0.72 -17.65
C TYR A 18 -4.90 -1.13 -18.69
N LEU A 19 -3.62 -1.13 -18.30
CA LEU A 19 -2.50 -1.59 -19.12
C LEU A 19 -1.54 -2.45 -18.28
N ILE A 20 -1.08 -3.57 -18.83
CA ILE A 20 -0.01 -4.38 -18.22
C ILE A 20 1.33 -3.87 -18.75
N MET A 21 2.20 -3.42 -17.85
CA MET A 21 3.56 -3.02 -18.18
C MET A 21 4.56 -4.01 -17.55
N PRO A 22 5.10 -4.96 -18.33
CA PRO A 22 6.14 -5.85 -17.85
C PRO A 22 7.36 -5.04 -17.43
N SER A 23 8.00 -5.44 -16.32
CA SER A 23 9.25 -4.83 -15.84
C SER A 23 9.16 -3.31 -15.62
N ALA A 24 7.98 -2.80 -15.23
CA ALA A 24 7.77 -1.39 -14.95
C ALA A 24 8.71 -0.83 -13.86
N LEU A 25 9.12 -1.68 -12.92
CA LEU A 25 10.10 -1.37 -11.89
C LEU A 25 11.30 -2.31 -12.01
N GLN A 26 12.49 -1.79 -11.75
CA GLN A 26 13.70 -2.60 -11.67
C GLN A 26 13.63 -3.57 -10.48
N PRO A 27 14.19 -4.79 -10.58
CA PRO A 27 14.18 -5.75 -9.48
C PRO A 27 14.77 -5.20 -8.17
N ALA A 28 15.82 -4.36 -8.27
CA ALA A 28 16.42 -3.71 -7.11
C ALA A 28 15.47 -2.73 -6.41
N THR A 29 14.67 -1.98 -7.19
CA THR A 29 13.63 -1.09 -6.66
C THR A 29 12.58 -1.90 -5.90
N VAL A 30 12.09 -2.99 -6.49
CA VAL A 30 11.11 -3.90 -5.85
C VAL A 30 11.67 -4.47 -4.55
N ALA A 31 12.93 -4.92 -4.54
CA ALA A 31 13.59 -5.42 -3.34
C ALA A 31 13.68 -4.36 -2.23
N GLY A 32 13.99 -3.10 -2.58
CA GLY A 32 14.02 -1.98 -1.63
C GLY A 32 12.66 -1.69 -1.00
N LEU A 33 11.59 -1.68 -1.79
CA LEU A 33 10.22 -1.49 -1.30
C LEU A 33 9.78 -2.62 -0.37
N LEU A 34 10.14 -3.87 -0.69
CA LEU A 34 9.86 -5.03 0.15
C LEU A 34 10.62 -4.96 1.48
N ALA A 35 11.90 -4.60 1.45
CA ALA A 35 12.71 -4.46 2.66
C ALA A 35 12.14 -3.39 3.60
N GLU A 36 11.75 -2.24 3.06
CA GLU A 36 11.09 -1.16 3.81
C GLU A 36 9.75 -1.62 4.40
N THR A 37 8.94 -2.33 3.62
CA THR A 37 7.66 -2.88 4.09
C THR A 37 7.88 -3.84 5.27
N HIS A 38 8.89 -4.72 5.21
CA HIS A 38 9.23 -5.60 6.32
C HIS A 38 9.70 -4.83 7.56
N ALA A 39 10.51 -3.78 7.39
CA ALA A 39 10.94 -2.93 8.49
C ALA A 39 9.75 -2.23 9.18
N LEU A 40 8.82 -1.67 8.40
CA LEU A 40 7.60 -1.05 8.90
C LEU A 40 6.73 -2.06 9.68
N LEU A 41 6.54 -3.27 9.13
CA LEU A 41 5.76 -4.33 9.77
C LEU A 41 6.41 -4.84 11.07
N ALA A 42 7.74 -4.88 11.14
CA ALA A 42 8.45 -5.21 12.36
C ALA A 42 8.28 -4.11 13.43
N GLY A 43 8.42 -2.85 13.01
CA GLY A 43 8.48 -1.68 13.89
C GLY A 43 7.14 -1.18 14.44
N PHE A 44 6.00 -1.47 13.80
CA PHE A 44 4.73 -0.89 14.26
C PHE A 44 4.20 -1.53 15.56
N SER A 45 3.58 -0.73 16.42
CA SER A 45 3.02 -1.20 17.69
C SER A 45 1.52 -1.43 17.58
N LEU A 46 1.01 -2.43 18.31
CA LEU A 46 -0.43 -2.60 18.54
C LEU A 46 -0.93 -1.91 19.80
N ALA A 47 -0.03 -1.44 20.68
CA ALA A 47 -0.41 -0.86 21.97
C ALA A 47 -1.32 0.37 21.81
N ASP A 48 -0.99 1.23 20.85
CA ASP A 48 -1.74 2.45 20.53
C ASP A 48 -2.59 2.30 19.25
N HIS A 49 -2.68 1.08 18.72
CA HIS A 49 -3.42 0.82 17.50
C HIS A 49 -4.89 0.55 17.84
N PRO A 50 -5.86 1.23 17.22
CA PRO A 50 -7.30 1.04 17.49
C PRO A 50 -7.85 -0.29 16.98
N LEU A 51 -6.99 -1.26 16.64
CA LEU A 51 -7.29 -2.55 16.01
C LEU A 51 -8.24 -2.43 14.80
N THR A 52 -8.18 -1.28 14.12
CA THR A 52 -9.04 -0.97 12.97
C THR A 52 -8.89 -2.03 11.89
N ARG A 53 -10.04 -2.60 11.52
CA ARG A 53 -10.18 -3.57 10.45
C ARG A 53 -10.47 -2.84 9.14
N PHE A 54 -9.88 -3.31 8.05
CA PHE A 54 -10.28 -2.87 6.73
C PHE A 54 -11.62 -3.52 6.38
N SER A 55 -12.69 -2.74 6.15
CA SER A 55 -13.94 -3.26 5.63
C SER A 55 -14.44 -2.46 4.44
N THR A 56 -14.91 -3.16 3.41
CA THR A 56 -15.56 -2.57 2.23
C THR A 56 -17.08 -2.59 2.33
N GLY A 57 -17.66 -2.92 3.50
CA GLY A 57 -19.11 -3.07 3.70
C GLY A 57 -19.67 -2.31 4.91
N GLU A 58 -20.96 -1.96 4.86
CA GLU A 58 -21.69 -1.12 5.83
C GLU A 58 -21.91 -1.73 7.24
N ARG A 59 -21.28 -2.86 7.57
CA ARG A 59 -21.73 -3.76 8.67
C ARG A 59 -20.92 -3.73 9.96
N SER A 60 -20.17 -2.68 10.25
CA SER A 60 -19.51 -2.56 11.56
C SER A 60 -19.52 -1.12 12.04
N ALA A 61 -19.95 -0.92 13.29
CA ALA A 61 -19.90 0.36 13.97
C ALA A 61 -18.48 0.95 13.89
N HIS A 62 -18.42 2.27 13.67
CA HIS A 62 -17.33 3.24 13.43
C HIS A 62 -15.97 3.10 14.17
N VAL A 63 -15.62 1.93 14.70
CA VAL A 63 -14.35 1.63 15.38
C VAL A 63 -13.23 1.63 14.34
N GLY A 64 -12.62 2.80 14.18
CA GLY A 64 -11.53 3.03 13.22
C GLY A 64 -11.80 4.09 12.17
N ASP A 65 -12.99 4.71 12.16
CA ASP A 65 -13.30 5.77 11.19
C ASP A 65 -12.37 6.96 11.37
N GLU A 66 -12.13 7.44 12.58
CA GLU A 66 -11.18 8.55 12.78
C GLU A 66 -9.75 8.13 12.40
N TYR A 67 -9.33 6.91 12.75
CA TYR A 67 -8.02 6.37 12.39
C TYR A 67 -7.86 6.19 10.87
N PHE A 68 -8.94 5.92 10.14
CA PHE A 68 -8.93 5.87 8.69
C PHE A 68 -9.01 7.28 8.08
N LEU A 69 -9.99 8.09 8.46
CA LEU A 69 -10.25 9.42 7.90
C LEU A 69 -9.10 10.39 8.13
N SER A 70 -8.37 10.29 9.26
CA SER A 70 -7.19 11.11 9.54
C SER A 70 -5.86 10.50 9.08
N SER A 71 -5.88 9.46 8.23
CA SER A 71 -4.67 8.74 7.80
C SER A 71 -4.04 9.28 6.52
N GLY A 72 -4.67 10.26 5.86
CA GLY A 72 -4.24 10.77 4.55
C GLY A 72 -2.81 11.31 4.52
N ASP A 73 -2.33 11.83 5.64
CA ASP A 73 -0.99 12.40 5.84
C ASP A 73 -0.10 11.52 6.75
N LYS A 74 -0.42 10.24 6.93
CA LYS A 74 0.28 9.35 7.88
C LYS A 74 0.64 8.00 7.25
N VAL A 75 1.54 7.27 7.92
CA VAL A 75 1.78 5.84 7.70
C VAL A 75 1.07 5.07 8.81
N ARG A 76 -0.01 4.38 8.45
CA ARG A 76 -0.91 3.64 9.32
C ARG A 76 -1.14 2.24 8.77
N PHE A 77 -1.49 1.33 9.67
CA PHE A 77 -1.66 -0.09 9.39
C PHE A 77 -3.15 -0.42 9.46
N PHE A 78 -3.64 -1.22 8.54
CA PHE A 78 -5.03 -1.64 8.52
C PHE A 78 -5.05 -3.15 8.53
N LEU A 79 -5.74 -3.72 9.51
CA LEU A 79 -5.73 -5.17 9.74
C LEU A 79 -6.82 -5.84 8.91
N GLU A 80 -6.59 -7.09 8.57
CA GLU A 80 -7.58 -7.96 7.91
C GLU A 80 -8.84 -8.14 8.77
N GLU A 81 -9.99 -8.37 8.14
CA GLU A 81 -11.26 -8.57 8.85
C GLU A 81 -11.24 -9.78 9.80
N ASP A 82 -10.53 -10.84 9.38
CA ASP A 82 -10.34 -12.11 10.09
C ASP A 82 -9.01 -12.15 10.87
N ALA A 83 -8.34 -11.01 11.07
CA ALA A 83 -7.11 -10.95 11.85
C ALA A 83 -7.29 -11.38 13.32
N PHE A 84 -8.53 -11.38 13.82
CA PHE A 84 -8.87 -11.61 15.21
C PHE A 84 -9.72 -12.86 15.41
N ASP A 85 -9.46 -13.60 16.49
CA ASP A 85 -10.27 -14.72 16.94
C ASP A 85 -11.60 -14.25 17.57
N ALA A 86 -12.45 -15.20 17.95
CA ALA A 86 -13.74 -14.92 18.59
C ALA A 86 -13.61 -14.23 19.97
N GLN A 87 -12.40 -14.19 20.55
CA GLN A 87 -12.08 -13.51 21.79
C GLN A 87 -11.44 -12.12 21.56
N GLY A 88 -11.34 -11.67 20.30
CA GLY A 88 -10.76 -10.38 19.95
C GLY A 88 -9.23 -10.32 20.01
N ARG A 89 -8.55 -11.46 20.08
CA ARG A 89 -7.08 -11.55 20.07
C ARG A 89 -6.58 -11.82 18.65
N LEU A 90 -5.36 -11.41 18.34
CA LEU A 90 -4.76 -11.74 17.04
C LEU A 90 -4.70 -13.27 16.84
N ALA A 91 -5.27 -13.73 15.73
CA ALA A 91 -5.27 -15.14 15.33
C ALA A 91 -3.98 -15.54 14.57
N ARG A 92 -3.13 -14.56 14.24
CA ARG A 92 -1.88 -14.74 13.50
C ARG A 92 -0.85 -13.68 13.88
N ASP A 93 0.40 -13.90 13.45
CA ASP A 93 1.48 -12.93 13.65
C ASP A 93 1.08 -11.53 13.18
N LYS A 94 1.39 -10.53 14.00
CA LYS A 94 1.07 -9.12 13.76
C LYS A 94 1.42 -8.66 12.34
N ALA A 95 2.61 -9.02 11.85
CA ALA A 95 3.05 -8.66 10.51
C ALA A 95 2.21 -9.30 9.39
N ARG A 96 1.60 -10.46 9.65
CA ARG A 96 0.71 -11.20 8.73
C ARG A 96 -0.77 -10.85 8.92
N ALA A 97 -1.10 -10.06 9.94
CA ALA A 97 -2.44 -9.57 10.21
C ALA A 97 -2.78 -8.27 9.44
N VAL A 98 -1.77 -7.60 8.88
CA VAL A 98 -1.94 -6.36 8.12
C VAL A 98 -2.44 -6.67 6.70
N ASN A 99 -3.56 -6.05 6.33
CA ASN A 99 -4.12 -6.04 4.97
C ASN A 99 -3.41 -5.00 4.09
N LYS A 100 -3.25 -3.77 4.61
CA LYS A 100 -2.59 -2.66 3.90
C LYS A 100 -1.89 -1.69 4.83
N ILE A 101 -0.92 -0.96 4.26
CA ILE A 101 -0.25 0.19 4.87
C ILE A 101 -0.59 1.42 4.03
N GLY A 102 -1.01 2.51 4.66
CA GLY A 102 -1.40 3.74 3.96
C GLY A 102 -1.45 4.97 4.86
N HIS A 103 -1.66 6.17 4.34
CA HIS A 103 -1.82 6.50 2.91
C HIS A 103 -0.68 7.38 2.37
N ALA A 104 0.19 7.89 3.24
CA ALA A 104 1.28 8.82 2.88
C ALA A 104 2.65 8.15 2.74
N LEU A 105 2.74 6.85 2.41
CA LEU A 105 4.02 6.17 2.17
C LEU A 105 4.86 6.92 1.12
N HIS A 106 4.22 7.38 0.06
CA HIS A 106 4.83 8.14 -1.03
C HIS A 106 5.43 9.50 -0.59
N ALA A 107 5.08 10.01 0.60
CA ALA A 107 5.58 11.27 1.13
C ALA A 107 6.51 11.08 2.34
N LEU A 108 6.27 10.03 3.15
CA LEU A 108 6.90 9.85 4.46
C LEU A 108 7.89 8.68 4.52
N SER A 109 7.91 7.79 3.53
CA SER A 109 8.88 6.69 3.46
C SER A 109 9.82 6.90 2.28
N ALA A 110 11.12 7.03 2.54
CA ALA A 110 12.10 7.39 1.53
C ALA A 110 12.13 6.43 0.32
N PRO A 111 12.08 5.09 0.48
CA PRO A 111 12.02 4.17 -0.67
C PRO A 111 10.75 4.33 -1.52
N PHE A 112 9.60 4.63 -0.91
CA PHE A 112 8.35 4.85 -1.63
C PHE A 112 8.29 6.24 -2.28
N ALA A 113 8.82 7.27 -1.62
CA ALA A 113 8.92 8.62 -2.17
C ALA A 113 9.83 8.67 -3.40
N ALA A 114 10.94 7.92 -3.38
CA ALA A 114 11.87 7.84 -4.51
C ALA A 114 11.22 7.33 -5.80
N LEU A 115 10.10 6.59 -5.75
CA LEU A 115 9.34 6.18 -6.94
C LEU A 115 8.75 7.35 -7.72
N LEU A 116 8.50 8.48 -7.03
CA LEU A 116 7.99 9.69 -7.63
C LEU A 116 9.10 10.56 -8.21
N ASP A 117 10.36 10.28 -7.89
CA ASP A 117 11.50 11.01 -8.45
C ASP A 117 11.79 10.53 -9.89
N GLU A 118 12.12 11.46 -10.78
CA GLU A 118 12.43 11.23 -12.20
C GLU A 118 13.35 10.01 -12.50
N PRO A 119 14.43 9.70 -11.74
CA PRO A 119 15.29 8.57 -12.07
C PRO A 119 14.73 7.18 -11.69
N ALA A 120 13.63 7.10 -10.92
CA ALA A 120 12.97 5.82 -10.61
C ALA A 120 11.84 5.47 -11.59
N ARG A 121 11.38 6.47 -12.36
CA ARG A 121 10.41 6.29 -13.44
C ARG A 121 11.16 5.64 -14.61
N GLY A 122 10.72 4.46 -15.05
CA GLY A 122 11.10 3.96 -16.38
C GLY A 122 10.60 4.91 -17.48
N ASP A 123 10.60 4.48 -18.74
CA ASP A 123 10.15 5.30 -19.88
C ASP A 123 8.66 5.72 -19.86
N VAL A 124 7.94 5.48 -18.75
CA VAL A 124 6.50 5.69 -18.62
C VAL A 124 6.19 6.46 -17.34
N SER A 125 5.63 7.65 -17.47
CA SER A 125 5.04 8.42 -16.36
C SER A 125 3.60 7.95 -16.11
N PRO A 126 3.14 7.87 -14.85
CA PRO A 126 1.75 7.56 -14.51
C PRO A 126 0.76 8.63 -15.01
#